data_AF-A0A926UYM8-F1
#
_entry.id   AF-A0A926UYM8-F1
#
_cell.length_a   1.000
_cell.length_b   1.000
_cell.length_c   1.000
_cell.angle_alpha   90.00
_cell.angle_beta   90.00
_cell.angle_gamma   90.00
#
_symmetry.space_group_name_H-M   'P 1'
#
loop_
_entity.id
_entity.type
_entity.pdbx_description
1 polymer ?
#
loop_
_entity_poly.entity_id
_entity_poly.type
_entity_poly.pdbx_seq_one_letter_code
_entity_poly.pdbx_strand_id
1 'polypeptide(L)' 'MSQYLLLRIQSLQEELENLKKLVDQNPRKKTHIKGLWKGLEINENDFVSAKKAIFKNISEW' A
#
# COMPACT_ATOMS: atom_id res chain seq x y z
N MET A 1 1.30 -40.31 -5.57
CA MET A 1 1.79 -39.15 -4.79
C MET A 1 2.35 -38.02 -5.66
N SER A 2 3.18 -38.27 -6.69
CA SER A 2 3.78 -37.19 -7.50
C SER A 2 2.77 -36.40 -8.35
N GLN A 3 1.69 -37.02 -8.82
CA GLN A 3 0.69 -36.36 -9.67
C GLN A 3 -0.09 -35.25 -8.96
N TYR A 4 -0.44 -35.46 -7.68
CA TYR A 4 -1.08 -34.42 -6.86
C TYR A 4 -0.14 -33.23 -6.65
N LEU A 5 1.13 -33.50 -6.37
CA LEU A 5 2.14 -32.44 -6.21
C LEU A 5 2.32 -31.64 -7.50
N LEU A 6 2.36 -32.30 -8.66
CA LEU A 6 2.45 -31.62 -9.95
C LEU A 6 1.24 -30.74 -10.24
N LEU A 7 0.02 -31.26 -10.02
CA LEU A 7 -1.21 -30.48 -10.15
C LEU A 7 -1.24 -29.28 -9.20
N ARG A 8 -0.78 -29.47 -7.96
CA ARG A 8 -0.72 -28.39 -6.98
C ARG A 8 0.28 -27.31 -7.37
N ILE A 9 1.44 -27.69 -7.90
CA ILE A 9 2.44 -26.76 -8.40
C ILE A 9 1.88 -25.95 -9.58
N GLN A 10 1.20 -26.60 -10.52
CA GLN A 10 0.58 -25.92 -11.67
C GLN A 10 -0.49 -24.92 -11.23
N SER A 11 -1.38 -25.31 -10.30
CA SER A 11 -2.39 -24.41 -9.73
C SER A 11 -1.76 -23.17 -9.08
N LEU A 12 -0.68 -23.36 -8.31
CA LEU A 12 0.01 -22.25 -7.65
C LEU A 12 0.70 -21.31 -8.64
N GLN A 13 1.26 -21.85 -9.72
CA GLN A 13 1.85 -21.04 -10.79
C GLN A 13 0.79 -20.17 -11.46
N GLU A 14 -0.37 -20.74 -11.78
CA GLU A 14 -1.47 -20.01 -12.41
C GLU A 14 -2.04 -18.89 -11.50
N GLU A 15 -2.18 -19.16 -10.20
CA GLU A 15 -2.57 -18.15 -9.20
C GLU A 15 -1.56 -17.00 -9.11
N LEU A 16 -0.26 -17.29 -9.14
CA LEU A 16 0.80 -16.28 -9.13
C LEU A 16 0.81 -15.42 -10.40
N GLU A 17 0.62 -16.03 -11.57
CA GLU A 17 0.51 -15.32 -12.85
C GLU A 17 -0.66 -14.32 -12.82
N ASN A 18 -1.80 -14.73 -12.27
CA ASN A 18 -3.00 -13.90 -12.16
C ASN A 18 -2.81 -12.74 -11.16
N LEU A 19 -2.18 -13.01 -10.01
CA LEU A 19 -1.82 -11.97 -9.04
C LEU A 19 -0.86 -10.94 -9.65
N LYS A 20 0.14 -11.38 -10.41
CA LYS A 20 1.08 -10.49 -11.09
C LYS A 20 0.36 -9.57 -12.08
N LYS A 21 -0.56 -10.09 -12.89
CA LYS A 21 -1.40 -9.28 -13.79
C LYS A 21 -2.23 -8.24 -13.04
N LEU A 22 -2.81 -8.59 -11.89
CA LEU A 22 -3.57 -7.64 -11.07
C LEU A 22 -2.70 -6.52 -10.49
N VAL A 23 -1.47 -6.84 -10.08
CA VAL A 23 -0.49 -5.85 -9.60
C VAL A 23 -0.04 -4.94 -10.74
N ASP A 24 0.27 -5.49 -11.91
CA ASP A 24 0.72 -4.73 -13.08
C ASP A 24 -0.40 -3.85 -13.69
N GLN A 25 -1.66 -4.30 -13.61
CA GLN A 25 -2.83 -3.52 -14.04
C GLN A 25 -3.19 -2.37 -13.09
N ASN A 26 -2.63 -2.38 -11.87
CA ASN A 26 -2.87 -1.35 -10.88
C ASN A 26 -1.54 -0.69 -10.51
N PRO A 27 -0.87 0.03 -11.45
CA PRO A 27 0.32 0.79 -11.14
C PRO A 27 -0.10 1.88 -10.16
N ARG A 28 0.07 1.60 -8.85
CA ARG A 28 -0.27 2.45 -7.69
C ARG A 28 -1.00 3.69 -8.16
N LYS A 29 -2.34 3.60 -8.35
CA LYS A 29 -3.14 4.75 -8.81
C LYS A 29 -2.64 5.95 -8.03
N LYS A 30 -1.94 6.88 -8.70
CA LYS A 30 -1.44 8.08 -8.06
C LYS A 30 -2.70 8.78 -7.58
N THR A 31 -3.02 8.63 -6.30
CA THR A 31 -4.11 9.34 -5.65
C THR A 31 -3.68 10.80 -5.65
N HIS A 32 -4.00 11.49 -6.74
CA HIS A 32 -3.89 12.93 -6.78
C HIS A 32 -5.01 13.45 -5.90
N ILE A 33 -4.69 13.74 -4.64
CA ILE A 33 -5.57 14.48 -3.75
C ILE A 33 -5.59 15.94 -4.26
N LYS A 34 -6.19 16.17 -5.42
CA LYS A 34 -6.50 17.50 -5.93
C LYS A 34 -7.89 17.86 -5.39
N GLY A 35 -7.92 18.66 -4.34
CA GLY A 35 -9.16 19.32 -3.90
C GLY A 35 -9.44 19.32 -2.40
N LEU A 36 -8.86 18.40 -1.62
CA LEU A 36 -9.12 18.38 -0.16
C LEU A 36 -8.37 19.46 0.63
N TRP A 37 -7.35 20.07 0.02
CA TRP A 37 -6.49 21.08 0.66
C TRP A 37 -6.74 22.50 0.14
N LYS A 38 -7.75 22.72 -0.72
CA LYS A 38 -8.01 24.04 -1.31
C LYS A 38 -8.58 24.97 -0.24
N GLY A 39 -7.72 25.83 0.33
CA GLY A 39 -8.08 26.79 1.37
C GLY A 39 -7.55 26.49 2.77
N LEU A 40 -6.77 25.42 2.94
CA LEU A 40 -6.02 25.16 4.18
C LEU A 40 -4.57 25.63 4.00
N GLU A 41 -4.18 26.67 4.74
CA GLU A 41 -2.78 27.05 4.89
C GLU A 41 -2.10 26.07 5.85
N ILE A 42 -1.47 25.03 5.30
CA ILE A 42 -0.69 24.09 6.08
C ILE A 42 0.62 24.77 6.47
N ASN A 43 0.87 24.88 7.77
CA ASN A 43 2.10 25.45 8.31
C ASN A 43 2.94 24.37 9.02
N GLU A 44 4.18 24.70 9.35
CA GLU A 44 5.13 23.78 10.00
C GLU A 44 4.56 23.16 11.30
N ASN A 45 3.74 23.93 12.02
CA ASN A 45 3.14 23.49 13.28
C ASN A 45 2.08 22.40 13.07
N ASP A 46 1.37 22.41 11.94
CA ASP A 46 0.42 21.36 11.57
C ASP A 46 1.14 20.04 11.34
N PHE A 47 2.32 20.07 10.70
CA PHE A 47 3.16 18.88 10.51
C PHE A 47 3.71 18.35 11.85
N VAL A 48 4.17 19.22 12.74
CA VAL A 48 4.63 18.82 14.09
C VAL A 48 3.49 18.18 14.89
N SER A 49 2.29 18.75 14.81
CA SER A 49 1.10 18.25 15.51
C SER A 49 0.65 16.90 14.94
N ALA A 50 0.62 16.75 13.61
CA ALA A 50 0.32 15.47 12.96
C ALA A 50 1.38 14.40 13.31
N LYS A 51 2.66 14.77 13.32
CA LYS A 51 3.75 13.89 13.74
C LYS A 51 3.56 13.43 15.19
N LYS A 52 3.26 14.35 16.12
CA LYS A 52 2.95 13.99 17.51
C LYS A 52 1.70 13.13 17.67
N ALA A 53 0.67 13.33 16.84
CA ALA A 53 -0.55 12.53 16.89
C ALA A 53 -0.33 11.09 16.39
N ILE A 54 0.43 10.94 15.30
CA ILE A 54 0.73 9.63 14.70
C ILE A 54 1.77 8.86 15.52
N PHE A 55 2.81 9.55 15.99
CA PHE A 55 3.94 8.96 16.70
C PHE A 55 3.86 9.16 18.22
N LYS A 56 2.65 9.36 18.77
CA LYS A 56 2.41 9.66 20.19
C LYS A 56 3.01 8.65 21.18
N ASN A 57 3.41 7.47 20.70
CA ASN A 57 4.01 6.38 21.48
C ASN A 57 5.45 6.04 21.07
N ILE A 58 6.15 6.86 20.28
CA ILE A 58 7.61 6.75 20.20
C ILE A 58 8.16 7.59 21.35
N SER A 59 8.17 6.98 22.54
CA SER A 59 9.05 7.44 23.60
C SER A 59 10.47 7.38 23.07
N GLU A 60 11.12 8.53 23.07
CA GLU A 60 12.58 8.70 23.11
C GLU A 60 13.34 8.27 21.84
N TRP A 61 13.79 9.27 21.10
CA TRP A 61 15.06 9.25 20.37
C TRP A 61 15.96 10.32 20.99
#